data_AF-A0A946QJL3-F1
#
_entry.id   AF-A0A946QJL3-F1
#
_cell.length_a   1.000
_cell.length_b   1.000
_cell.length_c   1.000
_cell.angle_alpha   90.00
_cell.angle_beta   90.00
_cell.angle_gamma   90.00
#
_symmetry.space_group_name_H-M   'P 1'
#
loop_
_entity.id
_entity.type
_entity.pdbx_description
1 polymer ?
#
loop_
_entity_poly.entity_id
_entity_poly.type
_entity_poly.pdbx_seq_one_letter_code
_entity_poly.pdbx_strand_id
1 'polypeptide(L)' 'MYFESLAAAWHMDGHGGYVWMAYALTTMAVVLMVWLPLARFRRHLRWVSADQLRQAGDSQL' A
#
# COMPACT_ATOMS: atom_id res chain seq x y z
N MET A 1 -30.14 -5.15 2.35
CA MET A 1 -29.91 -3.88 3.08
C MET A 1 -29.74 -2.77 2.06
N TYR A 2 -30.84 -2.11 1.72
CA TYR A 2 -30.76 -0.84 0.99
C TYR A 2 -30.72 0.25 2.05
N PHE A 3 -29.67 1.08 2.05
CA PHE A 3 -29.62 2.20 2.98
C PHE A 3 -30.44 3.34 2.39
N GLU A 4 -31.39 3.88 3.15
CA GLU A 4 -32.20 5.01 2.70
C GLU A 4 -31.40 6.32 2.64
N SER A 5 -30.22 6.36 3.26
CA SER A 5 -29.33 7.52 3.24
C SER A 5 -27.87 7.15 3.51
N LEU A 6 -26.95 8.05 3.14
CA LEU A 6 -25.54 7.95 3.47
C LEU A 6 -25.30 7.91 4.99
N ALA A 7 -26.16 8.58 5.78
CA ALA A 7 -26.10 8.53 7.24
C ALA A 7 -26.45 7.14 7.78
N ALA A 8 -27.46 6.47 7.21
CA ALA A 8 -27.81 5.10 7.58
C ALA A 8 -26.68 4.12 7.24
N ALA A 9 -26.00 4.31 6.12
CA ALA A 9 -24.82 3.52 5.74
C ALA A 9 -23.62 3.76 6.67
N TRP A 10 -23.46 4.98 7.18
CA TRP A 10 -22.38 5.29 8.12
C TRP A 10 -22.66 4.74 9.52
N HIS A 11 -23.89 4.90 10.02
CA HIS A 11 -24.25 4.52 11.38
C HIS A 11 -24.55 3.02 11.52
N MET A 12 -25.01 2.35 10.45
CA MET A 12 -25.42 0.94 10.41
C MET A 12 -26.15 0.49 11.67
N ASP A 13 -27.22 1.20 12.03
CA ASP A 13 -28.05 0.92 13.20
C ASP A 13 -27.24 0.81 14.53
N GLY A 14 -26.19 1.62 14.66
CA GLY A 14 -25.28 1.65 15.81
C GLY A 14 -24.04 0.75 15.67
N HIS A 15 -23.98 -0.12 14.65
CA HIS A 15 -22.84 -1.01 14.40
C HIS A 15 -21.78 -0.43 13.44
N GLY A 16 -22.03 0.75 12.87
CA GLY A 16 -21.18 1.35 11.84
C GLY A 16 -19.72 1.48 12.28
N GLY A 17 -19.47 1.88 13.53
CA GLY A 17 -18.12 2.01 14.07
C GLY A 17 -17.31 0.70 13.99
N TYR A 18 -17.90 -0.42 14.41
CA TYR A 18 -17.25 -1.73 14.33
C TYR A 18 -16.99 -2.13 12.87
N VAL A 19 -18.00 -1.96 12.00
CA VAL A 19 -17.92 -2.38 10.59
C VAL A 19 -16.85 -1.59 9.85
N TRP A 20 -16.83 -0.26 9.98
CA TRP A 20 -15.82 0.59 9.36
C TRP A 20 -14.41 0.32 9.90
N MET A 21 -14.26 0.01 11.19
CA MET A 21 -12.97 -0.38 11.76
C MET A 21 -12.46 -1.72 11.20
N ALA A 22 -13.35 -2.71 11.05
CA ALA A 22 -12.99 -3.97 10.40
C ALA A 22 -12.53 -3.74 8.95
N TYR A 23 -13.31 -2.99 8.16
CA TYR A 23 -12.93 -2.63 6.79
C TYR A 23 -11.60 -1.85 6.74
N ALA A 24 -11.40 -0.88 7.63
CA ALA A 24 -10.17 -0.08 7.68
C ALA A 24 -8.96 -0.96 7.98
N LEU A 25 -9.06 -1.85 8.97
CA LEU A 25 -7.97 -2.73 9.38
C LEU A 25 -7.60 -3.71 8.25
N THR A 26 -8.59 -4.35 7.62
CA THR A 26 -8.37 -5.25 6.50
C THR A 26 -7.79 -4.51 5.30
N THR A 27 -8.34 -3.35 4.95
CA THR A 27 -7.84 -2.52 3.85
C THR A 27 -6.40 -2.10 4.10
N MET A 28 -6.07 -1.68 5.33
CA MET A 28 -4.71 -1.33 5.72
C MET A 28 -3.75 -2.52 5.55
N ALA A 29 -4.15 -3.72 5.98
CA ALA A 29 -3.32 -4.92 5.80
C ALA A 29 -3.04 -5.20 4.32
N VAL A 30 -4.07 -5.12 3.46
CA VAL A 30 -3.93 -5.31 2.01
C VAL A 30 -3.03 -4.24 1.40
N VAL A 31 -3.24 -2.96 1.75
CA VAL A 31 -2.40 -1.85 1.27
C VAL A 31 -0.95 -2.06 1.67
N LEU A 32 -0.68 -2.47 2.91
CA LEU A 32 0.69 -2.73 3.38
C LEU A 32 1.34 -3.91 2.65
N MET A 33 0.59 -4.99 2.38
CA MET A 33 1.10 -6.14 1.61
C MET A 33 1.52 -5.76 0.19
N VAL A 34 0.88 -4.77 -0.43
CA VAL A 34 1.23 -4.29 -1.77
C VAL A 34 2.30 -3.20 -1.72
N TRP A 35 2.17 -2.24 -0.79
CA TRP A 35 3.03 -1.07 -0.71
C TRP A 35 4.46 -1.40 -0.28
N LEU A 36 4.62 -2.25 0.75
CA LEU A 36 5.94 -2.63 1.26
C LEU A 36 6.86 -3.28 0.20
N PRO A 37 6.42 -4.29 -0.58
CA PRO A 37 7.26 -4.87 -1.62
C PRO A 37 7.54 -3.88 -2.75
N LEU A 38 6.57 -3.04 -3.14
CA LEU A 38 6.80 -1.99 -4.14
C LEU A 38 7.86 -0.99 -3.68
N ALA A 39 7.77 -0.52 -2.43
CA ALA A 39 8.76 0.39 -1.86
C ALA A 39 10.15 -0.24 -1.81
N ARG A 40 10.23 -1.54 -1.48
CA ARG A 40 11.49 -2.29 -1.45
C ARG A 40 12.06 -2.51 -2.86
N PHE A 41 11.22 -2.84 -3.83
CA PHE A 41 11.62 -3.03 -5.23
C PHE A 41 12.23 -1.75 -5.82
N ARG A 42 11.58 -0.59 -5.59
CA ARG A 42 12.11 0.72 -5.97
C ARG A 42 13.45 1.05 -5.32
N ARG A 43 13.71 0.54 -4.11
CA ARG A 43 15.00 0.69 -3.45
C ARG A 43 16.06 -0.18 -4.12
N HIS A 44 15.76 -1.43 -4.44
CA HIS A 44 16.68 -2.35 -5.14
C HIS A 44 17.09 -1.86 -6.52
N LEU A 45 16.15 -1.36 -7.32
CA LEU A 45 16.46 -0.78 -8.63
C LEU A 45 17.48 0.35 -8.56
N ARG A 46 17.40 1.22 -7.54
CA ARG A 46 18.36 2.31 -7.33
C ARG A 46 19.78 1.80 -7.02
N TRP A 47 19.90 0.68 -6.30
CA TRP A 47 21.20 0.06 -6.02
C TRP A 47 21.81 -0.53 -7.30
N VAL A 48 21.02 -1.28 -8.07
CA VAL A 48 21.49 -1.88 -9.33
C VAL A 48 21.93 -0.80 -10.33
N SER A 49 21.16 0.29 -10.48
CA SER A 49 21.57 1.40 -11.35
C SER A 49 22.90 2.03 -10.90
N ALA A 50 23.11 2.21 -9.60
CA ALA A 50 24.33 2.81 -9.07
C ALA A 50 25.58 1.93 -9.30
N ASP A 51 25.43 0.60 -9.22
CA ASP A 51 26.55 -0.32 -9.45
C ASP A 51 26.91 -0.46 -10.94
N GLN A 52 25.92 -0.36 -11.85
CA GLN A 52 26.18 -0.37 -13.30
C GLN A 52 27.02 0.83 -13.76
N LEU A 53 26.76 2.02 -13.21
CA LEU A 53 27.57 3.21 -13.48
C LEU A 53 29.03 3.07 -13.03
N ARG A 54 29.29 2.31 -11.94
CA ARG A 54 30.65 2.04 -11.48
C ARG A 54 31.38 1.03 -12.37
N GLN A 55 30.70 -0.03 -12.80
CA GLN A 55 31.30 -1.06 -13.67
C GLN A 55 31.55 -0.57 -15.11
N ALA A 56 30.70 0.33 -15.62
CA ALA A 56 30.92 0.96 -16.92
C ALA A 56 32.17 1.87 -16.93
N GLY A 57 32.55 2.46 -15.79
CA GLY A 57 33.77 3.26 -15.67
C GLY A 57 35.05 2.42 -15.55
N ASP A 58 34.97 1.24 -14.93
CA ASP A 58 36.12 0.37 -14.65
C ASP A 58 36.52 -0.51 -15.85
N SER A 59 35.61 -0.73 -16.80
CA SER A 59 35.85 -1.51 -18.03
C SER A 59 36.45 -0.70 -19.19
N GLN A 60 36.70 0.60 -19.00
CA GLN A 60 37.34 1.49 -19.98
C GLN A 60 38.83 1.81 -19.68
N LEU A 61 39.40 1.25 -18.61
CA LEU A 61 40.83 1.36 -18.24
C LEU A 61 41.58 0.07 -18.59
#